data_AF-A0A956NYR3-F1
#
_entry.id   AF-A0A956NYR3-F1
#
_cell.length_a   1.000
_cell.length_b   1.000
_cell.length_c   1.000
_cell.angle_alpha   90.00
_cell.angle_beta   90.00
_cell.angle_gamma   90.00
#
_symmetry.space_group_name_H-M   'P 1'
#
loop_
_entity.id
_entity.type
_entity.pdbx_description
1 polymer ?
#
loop_
_entity_poly.entity_id
_entity_poly.type
_entity_poly.pdbx_seq_one_letter_code
_entity_poly.pdbx_strand_id
1 'polypeptide(L)'
;MAFRSGIYIVPTNRWYIERTVWLIAGLVLLTGTTLAHYVNPWFILLVHATALASIGVSLTGYCLVGNILVRLGFTPKLARADWAPGKSYFMQTDAWYLERRIYLAVGINLTIASTLSLVHSPWWLAFTGFVGGAMVWFAATGFCIMANGLYWLGAEPRLAPRCETAPPATLQPGFDRAA
;
A
#
# COMPACT_ATOMS: atom_id res chain seq x y z
N MET A 1 7.36 23.19 1.24
CA MET A 1 7.41 21.74 1.53
C MET A 1 8.86 21.38 1.72
N ALA A 2 9.23 20.77 2.84
CA ALA A 2 10.59 20.27 3.03
C ALA A 2 10.72 18.95 2.25
N PHE A 3 11.61 18.92 1.27
CA PHE A 3 11.91 17.70 0.54
C PHE A 3 12.67 16.75 1.47
N ARG A 4 12.21 15.50 1.59
CA ARG A 4 12.86 14.48 2.41
C ARG A 4 13.88 13.72 1.57
N SER A 5 15.01 13.34 2.15
CA SER A 5 16.04 12.53 1.51
C SER A 5 16.08 11.11 2.11
N GLY A 6 16.67 10.16 1.39
CA GLY A 6 16.79 8.76 1.81
C GLY A 6 15.81 7.81 1.13
N ILE A 7 15.98 6.50 1.38
CA ILE A 7 15.13 5.44 0.81
C ILE A 7 14.14 4.99 1.86
N TYR A 8 12.85 5.13 1.55
CA TYR A 8 11.76 4.59 2.34
C TYR A 8 11.59 3.09 2.05
N ILE A 9 11.87 2.26 3.06
CA ILE A 9 11.67 0.82 3.05
C ILE A 9 10.81 0.45 4.26
N VAL A 10 9.75 -0.31 4.01
CA VAL A 10 8.84 -0.75 5.07
C VAL A 10 9.34 -2.05 5.70
N PRO A 11 9.40 -2.18 7.04
CA PRO A 11 9.83 -3.41 7.69
C PRO A 11 8.95 -4.61 7.31
N THR A 12 9.60 -5.69 6.87
CA THR A 12 8.98 -6.94 6.41
C THR A 12 9.09 -8.08 7.42
N ASN A 13 9.50 -7.79 8.66
CA ASN A 13 9.70 -8.80 9.72
C ASN A 13 8.39 -9.48 10.17
N ARG A 14 7.23 -8.87 9.91
CA ARG A 14 5.91 -9.43 10.22
C ARG A 14 4.95 -9.24 9.06
N TRP A 15 3.98 -10.15 8.96
CA TRP A 15 2.83 -10.00 8.07
C TRP A 15 1.70 -9.30 8.80
N TYR A 16 1.55 -8.01 8.51
CA TYR A 16 0.45 -7.18 9.00
C TYR A 16 -0.56 -6.92 7.88
N ILE A 17 -1.77 -6.50 8.26
CA ILE A 17 -2.92 -6.40 7.35
C ILE A 17 -2.59 -5.63 6.08
N GLU A 18 -2.02 -4.44 6.19
CA GLU A 18 -1.80 -3.55 5.05
C GLU A 18 -0.86 -4.20 4.02
N ARG A 19 0.20 -4.88 4.46
CA ARG A 19 1.12 -5.63 3.58
C ARG A 19 0.41 -6.78 2.86
N THR A 20 -0.42 -7.52 3.59
CA THR A 20 -1.20 -8.62 3.02
C THR A 20 -2.27 -8.11 2.04
N VAL A 21 -2.89 -6.95 2.31
CA VAL A 21 -3.82 -6.29 1.39
C VAL A 21 -3.11 -5.93 0.07
N TRP A 22 -1.91 -5.36 0.13
CA TRP A 22 -1.12 -5.06 -1.08
C TRP A 22 -0.74 -6.31 -1.87
N LEU A 23 -0.39 -7.41 -1.20
CA LEU A 23 -0.12 -8.68 -1.86
C LEU A 23 -1.36 -9.20 -2.60
N ILE A 24 -2.50 -9.26 -1.91
CA ILE A 24 -3.76 -9.74 -2.46
C ILE A 24 -4.19 -8.87 -3.64
N ALA A 25 -4.13 -7.54 -3.49
CA ALA A 25 -4.44 -6.60 -4.57
C ALA A 25 -3.53 -6.83 -5.78
N GLY A 26 -2.21 -6.97 -5.57
CA GLY A 26 -1.25 -7.26 -6.62
C GLY A 26 -1.56 -8.56 -7.38
N LEU A 27 -1.90 -9.63 -6.65
CA LEU A 27 -2.31 -10.91 -7.26
C LEU A 27 -3.60 -10.78 -8.06
N VAL A 28 -4.63 -10.11 -7.51
CA VAL A 28 -5.89 -9.84 -8.23
C VAL A 28 -5.63 -9.05 -9.51
N LEU A 29 -4.74 -8.06 -9.45
CA LEU A 29 -4.35 -7.26 -10.62
C LEU A 29 -3.68 -8.10 -11.70
N LEU A 30 -2.69 -8.91 -11.32
CA LEU A 30 -1.96 -9.77 -12.24
C LEU A 30 -2.90 -10.80 -12.86
N THR A 31 -3.67 -11.52 -12.05
CA THR A 31 -4.65 -12.50 -12.53
C THR A 31 -5.71 -11.84 -13.43
N GLY A 32 -6.30 -10.72 -13.01
CA GLY A 32 -7.30 -10.01 -13.79
C GLY A 32 -6.75 -9.49 -15.12
N THR A 33 -5.52 -8.96 -15.13
CA THR A 33 -4.85 -8.49 -16.34
C THR A 33 -4.50 -9.63 -17.28
N THR A 34 -3.96 -10.75 -16.76
CA THR A 34 -3.64 -11.94 -17.56
C THR A 34 -4.90 -12.55 -18.17
N LEU A 35 -5.97 -12.70 -17.39
CA LEU A 35 -7.24 -13.21 -17.90
C LEU A 35 -7.89 -12.23 -18.91
N ALA A 36 -7.74 -10.92 -18.71
CA ALA A 36 -8.21 -9.92 -19.66
C ALA A 36 -7.53 -10.06 -21.03
N HIS A 37 -6.25 -10.41 -21.03
CA HIS A 37 -5.48 -10.58 -22.26
C HIS A 37 -5.75 -11.93 -22.95
N TYR A 38 -5.75 -13.04 -22.21
CA TYR A 38 -5.79 -14.38 -22.80
C TYR A 38 -7.19 -15.02 -22.90
N VAL A 39 -8.15 -14.59 -22.07
CA VAL A 39 -9.47 -15.25 -21.99
C VAL A 39 -10.59 -14.33 -22.45
N ASN A 40 -10.76 -13.18 -21.80
CA ASN A 40 -11.83 -12.23 -22.14
C ASN A 40 -11.52 -10.82 -21.58
N PRO A 41 -11.54 -9.74 -22.38
CA PRO A 41 -11.28 -8.38 -21.92
C PRO A 41 -12.07 -7.94 -20.68
N TRP A 42 -13.28 -8.46 -20.46
CA TRP A 42 -14.11 -8.12 -19.30
C TRP A 42 -13.50 -8.49 -17.94
N PHE A 43 -12.51 -9.39 -17.90
CA PHE A 43 -11.80 -9.68 -16.65
C PHE A 43 -11.05 -8.46 -16.08
N ILE A 44 -10.83 -7.40 -16.88
CA ILE A 44 -10.27 -6.15 -16.40
C ILE A 44 -11.16 -5.44 -15.37
N LEU A 45 -12.44 -5.79 -15.30
CA LEU A 45 -13.36 -5.31 -14.26
C LEU A 45 -12.88 -5.68 -12.85
N LEU A 46 -12.09 -6.76 -12.68
CA LEU A 46 -11.46 -7.08 -11.40
C LEU A 46 -10.43 -6.03 -10.98
N VAL A 47 -9.64 -5.54 -11.94
CA VAL A 47 -8.69 -4.44 -11.72
C VAL A 47 -9.45 -3.15 -11.41
N HIS A 48 -10.53 -2.89 -12.15
CA HIS A 48 -11.36 -1.71 -11.95
C HIS A 48 -12.03 -1.71 -10.56
N ALA A 49 -12.58 -2.84 -10.14
CA ALA A 49 -13.17 -3.00 -8.81
C ALA A 49 -12.12 -2.79 -7.69
N THR A 50 -10.91 -3.33 -7.87
CA THR A 50 -9.80 -3.12 -6.93
C THR A 50 -9.40 -1.63 -6.88
N ALA A 51 -9.40 -0.95 -8.03
CA ALA A 51 -9.12 0.48 -8.13
C ALA A 51 -10.13 1.32 -7.35
N LEU A 52 -11.43 1.07 -7.56
CA LEU A 52 -12.52 1.74 -6.84
C LEU A 52 -12.48 1.44 -5.34
N ALA A 53 -12.17 0.20 -4.95
CA ALA A 53 -11.98 -0.17 -3.56
C ALA A 53 -10.80 0.60 -2.93
N SER A 54 -9.68 0.75 -3.66
CA SER A 54 -8.52 1.53 -3.23
C SER A 54 -8.87 3.00 -3.00
N ILE A 55 -9.62 3.61 -3.92
CA ILE A 55 -10.14 4.98 -3.75
C ILE A 55 -11.04 5.04 -2.51
N GLY A 56 -11.99 4.10 -2.38
CA GLY A 56 -12.90 4.03 -1.23
C GLY A 56 -12.17 3.94 0.11
N VAL A 57 -11.15 3.07 0.20
CA VAL A 57 -10.27 2.96 1.39
C VAL A 57 -9.57 4.28 1.67
N SER A 58 -9.04 4.94 0.65
CA SER A 58 -8.34 6.22 0.83
C SER A 58 -9.28 7.33 1.35
N LEU A 59 -10.55 7.30 0.98
CA LEU A 59 -11.51 8.33 1.38
C LEU A 59 -12.15 8.05 2.74
N THR A 60 -12.57 6.80 2.97
CA THR A 60 -13.41 6.40 4.12
C THR A 60 -12.65 5.65 5.20
N GLY A 61 -11.45 5.12 4.89
CA GLY A 61 -10.71 4.20 5.73
C GLY A 61 -11.25 2.77 5.76
N TYR A 62 -12.41 2.50 5.15
CA TYR A 62 -13.01 1.16 5.16
C TYR A 62 -12.32 0.25 4.14
N CYS A 63 -11.67 -0.83 4.60
CA CYS A 63 -11.04 -1.82 3.74
C CYS A 63 -11.74 -3.17 3.86
N LEU A 64 -12.38 -3.62 2.77
CA LEU A 64 -13.07 -4.92 2.72
C LEU A 64 -12.11 -6.08 3.02
N VAL A 65 -10.97 -6.11 2.32
CA VAL A 65 -9.94 -7.15 2.50
C VAL A 65 -9.35 -7.07 3.91
N GLY A 66 -9.09 -5.85 4.42
CA GLY A 66 -8.59 -5.66 5.78
C GLY A 66 -9.55 -6.21 6.85
N ASN A 67 -10.86 -6.03 6.68
CA ASN A 67 -11.87 -6.58 7.59
C ASN A 67 -11.91 -8.11 7.56
N ILE A 68 -11.71 -8.73 6.40
CA ILE A 68 -11.58 -10.18 6.28
C ILE A 68 -10.29 -10.65 6.98
N LEU A 69 -9.18 -9.96 6.76
CA LEU A 69 -7.88 -10.31 7.35
C LEU A 69 -7.84 -10.15 8.88
N VAL A 70 -8.55 -9.17 9.45
CA VAL A 70 -8.71 -9.08 10.92
C VAL A 70 -9.36 -10.35 11.46
N ARG A 71 -10.39 -10.87 10.78
CA ARG A 71 -11.07 -12.11 11.20
C ARG A 71 -10.17 -13.34 11.07
N LEU A 72 -9.19 -13.30 10.18
CA LEU A 72 -8.16 -14.33 10.03
C LEU A 72 -6.99 -14.17 11.02
N GLY A 73 -7.04 -13.19 11.93
CA GLY A 73 -6.04 -13.01 13.00
C GLY A 73 -4.85 -12.13 12.64
N PHE A 74 -4.87 -11.42 11.50
CA PHE A 74 -3.80 -10.48 11.17
C PHE A 74 -3.91 -9.21 12.01
N THR A 75 -2.76 -8.69 12.46
CA THR A 75 -2.70 -7.45 13.23
C THR A 75 -2.60 -6.22 12.31
N PRO A 76 -3.49 -5.22 12.43
CA PRO A 76 -3.38 -3.97 11.69
C PRO A 76 -2.30 -3.05 12.25
N LYS A 77 -1.67 -2.23 11.38
CA LYS A 77 -0.77 -1.15 11.81
C LYS A 77 -1.32 0.25 11.58
N LEU A 78 -2.26 0.42 10.65
CA LEU A 78 -2.90 1.69 10.32
C LEU A 78 -4.35 1.78 10.82
N ALA A 79 -4.79 0.84 11.67
CA ALA A 79 -6.13 0.92 12.26
C ALA A 79 -6.29 2.18 13.11
N ARG A 80 -7.52 2.70 13.20
CA ARG A 80 -7.86 3.81 14.11
C ARG A 80 -7.45 3.50 15.56
N ALA A 81 -7.16 4.56 16.32
CA ALA A 81 -6.72 4.44 17.71
C ALA A 81 -7.73 3.76 18.65
N ASP A 82 -9.03 3.79 18.30
CA ASP A 82 -10.12 3.15 19.04
C ASP A 82 -10.34 1.66 18.68
N TRP A 83 -9.50 1.13 17.80
CA TRP A 83 -9.62 -0.25 17.32
C TRP A 83 -9.25 -1.25 18.42
N ALA A 84 -10.09 -2.27 18.56
CA ALA A 84 -9.88 -3.40 19.45
C ALA A 84 -10.15 -4.71 18.70
N PRO A 85 -9.51 -5.83 19.07
CA PRO A 85 -9.83 -7.14 18.52
C PRO A 85 -11.33 -7.42 18.60
N GLY A 86 -11.95 -7.81 17.48
CA GLY A 86 -13.40 -8.03 17.37
C GLY A 86 -14.19 -6.86 16.74
N LYS A 87 -13.61 -5.66 16.65
CA LYS A 87 -14.20 -4.54 15.90
C LYS A 87 -13.77 -4.56 14.43
N SER A 88 -14.62 -4.00 13.57
CA SER A 88 -14.31 -3.78 12.16
C SER A 88 -13.05 -2.92 11.98
N TYR A 89 -12.25 -3.27 10.98
CA TYR A 89 -11.06 -2.53 10.60
C TYR A 89 -11.42 -1.27 9.82
N PHE A 90 -11.01 -0.13 10.37
CA PHE A 90 -11.00 1.15 9.68
C PHE A 90 -9.58 1.71 9.75
N MET A 91 -9.03 2.05 8.59
CA MET A 91 -7.78 2.78 8.47
C MET A 91 -7.95 4.22 9.00
N GLN A 92 -6.92 4.77 9.61
CA GLN A 92 -6.90 6.17 10.07
C GLN A 92 -7.09 7.14 8.89
N THR A 93 -7.91 8.18 9.09
CA THR A 93 -8.22 9.20 8.06
C THR A 93 -8.10 10.63 8.58
N ASP A 94 -7.43 10.80 9.71
CA ASP A 94 -7.17 12.07 10.40
C ASP A 94 -6.23 13.01 9.62
N ALA A 95 -5.32 12.45 8.80
CA ALA A 95 -4.43 13.23 7.94
C ALA A 95 -4.27 12.61 6.54
N TRP A 96 -3.70 13.39 5.62
CA TRP A 96 -3.25 12.91 4.31
C TRP A 96 -1.80 12.45 4.38
N TYR A 97 -1.56 11.33 5.05
CA TYR A 97 -0.25 10.70 5.17
C TYR A 97 0.11 9.85 3.94
N LEU A 98 1.36 9.39 3.86
CA LEU A 98 1.96 8.72 2.70
C LEU A 98 1.07 7.59 2.14
N GLU A 99 0.72 6.61 2.97
CA GLU A 99 0.03 5.40 2.52
C GLU A 99 -1.39 5.69 2.02
N ARG A 100 -2.08 6.67 2.61
CA ARG A 100 -3.39 7.12 2.14
C ARG A 100 -3.32 7.74 0.74
N ARG A 101 -2.27 8.53 0.46
CA ARG A 101 -2.01 9.09 -0.87
C ARG A 101 -1.67 7.99 -1.89
N ILE A 102 -0.93 6.96 -1.47
CA ILE A 102 -0.61 5.79 -2.31
C ILE A 102 -1.92 5.09 -2.74
N TYR A 103 -2.83 4.78 -1.82
CA TYR A 103 -4.11 4.16 -2.16
C TYR A 103 -4.93 4.99 -3.18
N LEU A 104 -4.98 6.31 -2.98
CA LEU A 104 -5.69 7.19 -3.91
C LEU A 104 -5.02 7.23 -5.29
N ALA A 105 -3.69 7.40 -5.32
CA ALA A 105 -2.91 7.47 -6.56
C ALA A 105 -2.99 6.16 -7.35
N VAL A 106 -2.83 5.01 -6.68
CA VAL A 106 -3.05 3.68 -7.28
C VAL A 106 -4.45 3.59 -7.87
N GLY A 107 -5.47 3.94 -7.09
CA GLY A 107 -6.86 3.83 -7.50
C GLY A 107 -7.19 4.66 -8.74
N ILE A 108 -6.75 5.93 -8.79
CA ILE A 108 -6.94 6.80 -9.96
C ILE A 108 -6.22 6.23 -11.19
N ASN A 109 -4.94 5.89 -11.04
CA ASN A 109 -4.13 5.37 -12.14
C ASN A 109 -4.70 4.08 -12.73
N LEU A 110 -5.15 3.15 -11.88
CA LEU A 110 -5.77 1.90 -12.35
C LEU A 110 -7.15 2.12 -12.95
N THR A 111 -7.96 3.04 -12.42
CA THR A 111 -9.26 3.39 -13.02
C THR A 111 -9.08 3.92 -14.43
N ILE A 112 -8.12 4.83 -14.62
CA ILE A 112 -7.74 5.37 -15.93
C ILE A 112 -7.24 4.23 -16.83
N ALA A 113 -6.21 3.50 -16.42
CA ALA A 113 -5.60 2.47 -17.25
C ALA A 113 -6.57 1.34 -17.64
N SER A 114 -7.40 0.86 -16.71
CA SER A 114 -8.42 -0.15 -17.01
C SER A 114 -9.48 0.38 -17.97
N THR A 115 -9.93 1.63 -17.81
CA THR A 115 -10.87 2.26 -18.76
C THR A 115 -10.24 2.37 -20.15
N LEU A 116 -9.02 2.89 -20.26
CA LEU A 116 -8.31 3.03 -21.54
C LEU A 116 -8.02 1.68 -22.19
N SER A 117 -7.83 0.62 -21.41
CA SER A 117 -7.66 -0.74 -21.95
C SER A 117 -8.91 -1.26 -22.68
N LEU A 118 -10.09 -0.80 -22.27
CA LEU A 118 -11.37 -1.15 -22.89
C LEU A 118 -11.74 -0.24 -24.06
N VAL A 119 -11.50 1.07 -23.93
CA VAL A 119 -12.03 2.06 -24.89
C VAL A 119 -11.02 2.51 -25.94
N HIS A 120 -9.71 2.40 -25.67
CA HIS A 120 -8.67 2.95 -26.54
C HIS A 120 -7.70 1.89 -27.08
N SER A 121 -7.01 1.15 -26.22
CA SER A 121 -6.08 0.10 -26.66
C SER A 121 -5.80 -0.93 -25.56
N PRO A 122 -5.83 -2.24 -25.85
CA PRO A 122 -5.45 -3.28 -24.89
C PRO A 122 -4.04 -3.14 -24.33
N TRP A 123 -3.16 -2.35 -24.96
CA TRP A 123 -1.79 -2.15 -24.49
C TRP A 123 -1.70 -1.45 -23.13
N TRP A 124 -2.77 -0.78 -22.71
CA TRP A 124 -2.90 -0.25 -21.35
C TRP A 124 -2.92 -1.34 -20.26
N LEU A 125 -3.16 -2.61 -20.61
CA LEU A 125 -2.99 -3.76 -19.72
C LEU A 125 -1.54 -3.93 -19.23
N ALA A 126 -0.55 -3.50 -20.02
CA ALA A 126 0.85 -3.54 -19.58
C ALA A 126 1.06 -2.66 -18.32
N PHE A 127 0.37 -1.53 -18.24
CA PHE A 127 0.43 -0.66 -17.06
C PHE A 127 -0.26 -1.28 -15.84
N THR A 128 -1.43 -1.92 -16.01
CA THR A 128 -2.11 -2.60 -14.89
C THR A 128 -1.29 -3.80 -14.40
N GLY A 129 -0.65 -4.54 -15.31
CA GLY A 129 0.29 -5.60 -15.00
C GLY A 129 1.53 -5.10 -14.25
N PHE A 130 2.12 -3.98 -14.69
CA PHE A 130 3.24 -3.32 -14.01
C PHE A 130 2.87 -2.92 -12.57
N VAL A 131 1.72 -2.27 -12.37
CA VAL A 131 1.25 -1.87 -11.03
C VAL A 131 1.03 -3.11 -10.17
N GLY A 132 0.41 -4.17 -10.70
CA GLY A 132 0.22 -5.44 -9.99
C GLY A 132 1.54 -6.07 -9.55
N GLY A 133 2.53 -6.13 -10.45
CA GLY A 133 3.87 -6.61 -10.14
C GLY A 133 4.57 -5.76 -9.07
N ALA A 134 4.46 -4.43 -9.17
CA ALA A 134 5.00 -3.50 -8.19
C ALA A 134 4.36 -3.66 -6.80
N MET A 135 3.05 -3.96 -6.72
CA MET A 135 2.37 -4.25 -5.45
C MET A 135 2.85 -5.55 -4.80
N VAL A 136 2.99 -6.63 -5.58
CA VAL A 136 3.54 -7.90 -5.09
C VAL A 136 4.98 -7.70 -4.63
N TRP A 137 5.79 -6.96 -5.40
CA TRP A 137 7.16 -6.62 -5.02
C TRP A 137 7.23 -5.81 -3.73
N PHE A 138 6.36 -4.81 -3.57
CA PHE A 138 6.26 -4.02 -2.35
C PHE A 138 5.87 -4.90 -1.16
N ALA A 139 4.92 -5.82 -1.34
CA ALA A 139 4.56 -6.76 -0.29
C ALA A 139 5.70 -7.72 0.05
N ALA A 140 6.55 -8.12 -0.90
CA ALA A 140 7.67 -9.00 -0.62
C ALA A 140 8.83 -8.26 0.09
N THR A 141 9.21 -7.09 -0.43
CA THR A 141 10.47 -6.40 -0.10
C THR A 141 10.30 -5.17 0.81
N GLY A 142 9.09 -4.61 0.87
CA GLY A 142 8.84 -3.33 1.53
C GLY A 142 9.27 -2.11 0.69
N PHE A 143 9.75 -2.30 -0.53
CA PHE A 143 10.18 -1.23 -1.44
C PHE A 143 9.10 -0.90 -2.49
N CYS A 144 8.73 0.37 -2.61
CA CYS A 144 7.82 0.87 -3.64
C CYS A 144 8.35 2.16 -4.25
N ILE A 145 8.45 2.21 -5.57
CA ILE A 145 8.93 3.38 -6.33
C ILE A 145 8.03 4.59 -6.03
N MET A 146 6.71 4.41 -6.07
CA MET A 146 5.76 5.49 -5.81
C MET A 146 5.79 5.96 -4.35
N ALA A 147 5.97 5.05 -3.39
CA ALA A 147 6.11 5.43 -1.99
C ALA A 147 7.36 6.31 -1.77
N ASN A 148 8.48 5.96 -2.39
CA ASN A 148 9.69 6.76 -2.34
C ASN A 148 9.52 8.14 -3.01
N GLY A 149 8.86 8.19 -4.17
CA GLY A 149 8.55 9.46 -4.82
C GLY A 149 7.68 10.39 -3.96
N LEU A 150 6.61 9.87 -3.36
CA LEU A 150 5.74 10.65 -2.45
C LEU A 150 6.46 11.02 -1.14
N TYR A 151 7.34 10.16 -0.65
CA TYR A 151 8.17 10.43 0.52
C TYR A 151 9.11 11.62 0.26
N TRP A 152 9.79 11.65 -0.89
CA TRP A 152 10.64 12.78 -1.28
C TRP A 152 9.87 14.09 -1.42
N LEU A 153 8.62 14.03 -1.88
CA LEU A 153 7.70 15.17 -1.92
C LEU A 153 7.22 15.64 -0.52
N GLY A 154 7.70 15.01 0.56
CA GLY A 154 7.44 15.41 1.94
C GLY A 154 6.23 14.75 2.59
N ALA A 155 5.70 13.66 2.02
CA ALA A 155 4.60 12.93 2.65
C ALA A 155 5.10 12.11 3.85
N GLU A 156 4.47 12.30 5.01
CA GLU A 156 4.83 11.63 6.26
C GLU A 156 4.40 10.15 6.25
N PRO A 157 5.35 9.20 6.44
CA PRO A 157 5.02 7.78 6.52
C PRO A 157 4.50 7.41 7.91
N ARG A 158 3.46 6.57 7.98
CA ARG A 158 2.96 6.02 9.25
C ARG A 158 3.36 4.58 9.49
N LEU A 159 3.56 3.78 8.44
CA LEU A 159 4.01 2.39 8.56
C LEU A 159 5.48 2.29 9.02
N ALA A 160 6.30 3.29 8.72
CA ALA A 160 7.70 3.37 9.13
C ALA A 160 8.15 4.82 9.41
N PRO A 161 7.80 5.39 10.60
CA PRO A 161 8.15 6.76 10.96
C PRO A 161 9.65 6.99 11.15
N ARG A 162 10.42 5.93 11.44
CA ARG A 162 11.83 6.00 11.83
C ARG A 162 12.81 6.39 10.72
N CYS A 163 12.37 6.53 9.47
CA CYS A 163 13.26 6.98 8.40
C CYS A 163 13.71 8.45 8.58
N GLU A 164 13.10 9.18 9.52
CA GLU A 164 13.46 10.56 9.87
C GLU A 164 14.32 10.69 11.15
N THR A 165 14.54 9.59 11.88
CA THR A 165 15.32 9.61 13.14
C THR A 165 16.31 8.45 13.20
N ALA A 166 17.34 8.52 12.37
CA ALA A 166 18.64 8.01 12.77
C ALA A 166 19.58 9.23 12.89
N PRO A 167 19.72 9.85 14.07
CA PRO A 167 20.96 10.54 14.34
C PRO A 167 22.10 9.52 14.14
N PRO A 168 23.27 9.93 13.61
CA PRO A 168 24.43 9.05 13.58
C PRO A 168 24.63 8.50 14.99
N ALA A 169 24.85 7.20 15.09
CA ALA A 169 25.04 6.52 16.36
C ALA A 169 26.13 7.24 17.17
N THR A 170 25.72 8.14 18.05
CA THR A 170 26.51 8.51 19.21
C THR A 170 26.49 7.26 20.07
N LEU A 171 27.53 6.44 19.90
CA LEU A 171 28.11 5.66 20.98
C LEU A 171 28.06 6.54 22.23
N GLN A 172 27.11 6.27 23.14
CA GLN A 172 27.23 6.76 24.50
C GLN A 172 28.36 5.93 25.14
N PRO A 173 29.48 6.53 25.54
CA PRO A 173 30.38 5.88 26.47
C PRO A 173 29.77 6.05 27.86
N GLY A 174 29.47 4.96 28.56
CA GLY A 174 29.12 5.04 29.98
C GLY A 174 28.05 4.06 30.42
N PHE A 175 28.47 2.81 30.66
CA PHE A 175 27.91 2.04 31.77
C PHE A 175 29.07 1.46 32.56
N ASP A 176 29.65 2.31 33.42
CA ASP A 176 30.51 1.88 34.52
C ASP A 176 29.61 1.49 35.71
N ARG A 177 29.91 0.30 36.27
CA ARG A 177 29.66 -0.21 37.63
C ARG A 177 28.27 -0.72 38.03
N ALA A 178 28.28 -2.00 38.44
CA ALA A 178 27.97 -2.51 39.79
C ALA A 178 27.02 -3.74 39.80
N ALA A 179 27.61 -4.93 39.88
CA ALA A 179 27.31 -6.00 40.85
C ALA A 179 28.25 -7.18 40.61
#